data_AF-A0A976DM46-F1
#
_entry.id   AF-A0A976DM46-F1
#
_cell.length_a   1.000
_cell.length_b   1.000
_cell.length_c   1.000
_cell.angle_alpha   90.00
_cell.angle_beta   90.00
_cell.angle_gamma   90.00
#
_symmetry.space_group_name_H-M   'P 1'
#
loop_
_entity.id
_entity.type
_entity.pdbx_description
1 polymer ?
#
loop_
_entity_poly.entity_id
_entity_poly.type
_entity_poly.pdbx_seq_one_letter_code
_entity_poly.pdbx_strand_id
1 'polypeptide(L)'
;MSLLANIKSYFSRENMGNDPSLISFNDLDSPLPPASEPLPTVANVPTMVPQTTLPTAVVPNVPNLPVVAPVNVADWPVWLDDESLLRDEGVIFGLSSSKPDEKVAMIRTYFAHQSADLEREVEQHGERIQELNLFIEQKENRIEELKTKKNTLESRQAEGEHQLPRTVVGLVFSAAMCVGNYYLIEDTLRPLYGNSQFIAVGVFLAGMFNLFGRVSLFHDTDSSVSWRRLLEEVGMPLAAALFVFVQALQQQPVLRAVALLIFVFFLFLFAGKLLLSNITLLRNDLRIWLTGRSLETEKTDKTQNWDEETTQLQNQIDELRVQKWHIVPQLNRAEAQLTRLNTRRDMLIKSFESEFWLARQLRDKLTDQQIRQISGNI
;
A
#
# COMPACT_ATOMS: atom_id res chain seq x y z
N MET A 1 -14.32 3.14 -22.57
CA MET A 1 -12.95 2.80 -23.03
C MET A 1 -12.35 1.86 -21.99
N SER A 2 -11.47 0.92 -22.38
CA SER A 2 -11.15 -0.27 -21.55
C SER A 2 -9.69 -0.34 -21.09
N LEU A 3 -9.48 -0.78 -19.84
CA LEU A 3 -8.16 -1.06 -19.23
C LEU A 3 -7.28 -2.00 -20.06
N LEU A 4 -7.89 -2.91 -20.84
CA LEU A 4 -7.18 -3.84 -21.73
C LEU A 4 -6.36 -3.13 -22.82
N ALA A 5 -6.62 -1.85 -23.12
CA ALA A 5 -5.82 -1.09 -24.07
C ALA A 5 -4.41 -0.75 -23.51
N ASN A 6 -4.32 -0.33 -22.25
CA ASN A 6 -3.06 0.12 -21.65
C ASN A 6 -2.11 -1.05 -21.31
N ILE A 7 -2.66 -2.23 -20.99
CA ILE A 7 -1.86 -3.44 -20.79
C ILE A 7 -1.22 -3.87 -22.12
N LYS A 8 -1.93 -3.73 -23.24
CA LYS A 8 -1.47 -4.17 -24.55
C LYS A 8 -0.29 -3.35 -25.11
N SER A 9 -0.16 -2.08 -24.72
CA SER A 9 1.00 -1.25 -25.10
C SER A 9 2.30 -1.62 -24.35
N TYR A 10 2.21 -2.20 -23.16
CA TYR A 10 3.40 -2.51 -22.34
C TYR A 10 4.17 -3.76 -22.79
N PHE A 11 3.52 -4.63 -23.59
CA PHE A 11 4.09 -5.88 -24.11
C PHE A 11 4.37 -5.85 -25.62
N SER A 12 4.42 -4.66 -26.24
CA SER A 12 4.80 -4.54 -27.65
C SER A 12 6.29 -4.84 -27.87
N ARG A 13 6.55 -5.66 -28.89
CA ARG A 13 7.87 -6.27 -29.21
C ARG A 13 9.00 -5.27 -29.50
N GLU A 14 8.67 -3.99 -29.72
CA GLU A 14 9.62 -2.92 -30.05
C GLU A 14 10.35 -2.37 -28.81
N ASN A 15 9.75 -2.43 -27.61
CA ASN A 15 10.37 -1.92 -26.38
C ASN A 15 11.38 -2.89 -25.74
N MET A 16 11.49 -4.14 -26.21
CA MET A 16 12.47 -5.13 -25.72
C MET A 16 13.81 -5.10 -26.49
N GLY A 17 13.99 -4.16 -27.43
CA GLY A 17 15.13 -4.16 -28.36
C GLY A 17 16.39 -3.41 -27.89
N ASN A 18 16.26 -2.42 -27.00
CA ASN A 18 17.35 -1.47 -26.69
C ASN A 18 17.38 -1.05 -25.21
N ASP A 19 18.09 -1.79 -24.36
CA ASP A 19 18.93 -1.18 -23.31
C ASP A 19 20.07 -2.17 -22.94
N PRO A 20 21.36 -1.77 -22.91
CA PRO A 20 22.48 -2.72 -23.04
C PRO A 20 23.07 -3.21 -21.70
N SER A 21 22.30 -3.28 -20.63
CA SER A 21 22.77 -3.59 -19.26
C SER A 21 22.55 -5.05 -18.82
N LEU A 22 22.60 -5.99 -19.76
CA LEU A 22 22.61 -7.43 -19.45
C LEU A 22 23.95 -7.88 -18.81
N ILE A 23 23.86 -8.94 -18.01
CA ILE A 23 24.89 -9.38 -17.07
C ILE A 23 26.06 -10.10 -17.77
N SER A 24 27.30 -9.82 -17.35
CA SER A 24 28.45 -10.71 -17.62
C SER A 24 28.67 -11.64 -16.42
N PHE A 25 28.72 -12.95 -16.66
CA PHE A 25 28.78 -14.00 -15.64
C PHE A 25 30.18 -14.67 -15.55
N ASN A 26 31.23 -14.03 -16.06
CA ASN A 26 32.48 -14.71 -16.42
C ASN A 26 33.68 -14.50 -15.47
N ASP A 27 33.61 -13.60 -14.49
CA ASP A 27 34.75 -13.22 -13.64
C ASP A 27 34.40 -13.25 -12.13
N LEU A 28 34.61 -14.39 -11.48
CA LEU A 28 35.20 -14.51 -10.12
C LEU A 28 35.32 -15.99 -9.70
N ASP A 29 36.56 -16.47 -9.69
CA ASP A 29 36.91 -17.85 -9.34
C ASP A 29 36.87 -18.14 -7.83
N SER A 30 36.77 -19.41 -7.46
CA SER A 30 36.77 -19.88 -6.05
C SER A 30 38.12 -20.47 -5.63
N PRO A 31 38.40 -20.53 -4.30
CA PRO A 31 39.03 -21.73 -3.77
C PRO A 31 38.40 -22.27 -2.46
N LEU A 32 38.56 -23.58 -2.27
CA LEU A 32 38.08 -24.42 -1.14
C LEU A 32 39.30 -24.97 -0.33
N PRO A 33 39.14 -25.90 0.64
CA PRO A 33 38.67 -25.72 2.02
C PRO A 33 39.76 -26.14 3.05
N PRO A 34 39.46 -26.58 4.30
CA PRO A 34 39.23 -28.02 4.52
C PRO A 34 38.19 -28.43 5.61
N ALA A 35 37.85 -29.73 5.59
CA ALA A 35 37.18 -30.67 6.54
C ALA A 35 36.87 -30.24 8.02
N SER A 36 35.92 -30.82 8.76
CA SER A 36 35.16 -32.12 8.70
C SER A 36 33.90 -32.07 9.62
N GLU A 37 32.95 -33.01 9.79
CA GLU A 37 32.53 -34.31 9.20
C GLU A 37 31.01 -34.59 9.54
N PRO A 38 30.35 -35.70 9.09
CA PRO A 38 28.87 -35.76 8.95
C PRO A 38 28.08 -36.78 9.82
N LEU A 39 26.72 -36.77 9.69
CA LEU A 39 25.71 -37.88 9.68
C LEU A 39 24.32 -37.39 10.20
N PRO A 40 23.15 -38.01 9.88
CA PRO A 40 22.74 -38.73 8.66
C PRO A 40 21.29 -38.41 8.14
N THR A 41 21.11 -38.61 6.82
CA THR A 41 19.95 -39.17 6.05
C THR A 41 18.51 -39.26 6.63
N VAL A 42 17.53 -38.62 5.95
CA VAL A 42 16.22 -39.16 5.42
C VAL A 42 15.77 -38.21 4.28
N ALA A 43 15.90 -38.53 2.99
CA ALA A 43 15.04 -39.31 2.08
C ALA A 43 13.77 -38.60 1.51
N ASN A 44 13.84 -38.31 0.20
CA ASN A 44 12.85 -37.95 -0.83
C ASN A 44 11.35 -37.74 -0.49
N VAL A 45 10.80 -36.62 -0.97
CA VAL A 45 9.43 -36.51 -1.52
C VAL A 45 9.50 -35.75 -2.86
N PRO A 46 9.00 -36.31 -3.99
CA PRO A 46 9.00 -35.60 -5.28
C PRO A 46 7.75 -34.73 -5.47
N THR A 47 7.95 -33.45 -5.73
CA THR A 47 6.89 -32.52 -6.19
C THR A 47 6.42 -32.90 -7.60
N MET A 48 5.11 -32.88 -7.85
CA MET A 48 4.55 -32.99 -9.20
C MET A 48 3.85 -31.69 -9.62
N VAL A 49 4.02 -31.31 -10.89
CA VAL A 49 3.51 -30.07 -11.48
C VAL A 49 2.10 -30.30 -12.05
N PRO A 50 1.14 -29.37 -11.87
CA PRO A 50 -0.17 -29.49 -12.51
C PRO A 50 -0.09 -29.25 -14.02
N GLN A 51 -0.64 -30.16 -14.83
CA GLN A 51 -0.91 -29.94 -16.24
C GLN A 51 -2.43 -29.90 -16.47
N THR A 52 -2.89 -28.84 -17.14
CA THR A 52 -4.31 -28.63 -17.47
C THR A 52 -4.52 -28.83 -18.97
N THR A 53 -5.19 -29.91 -19.38
CA THR A 53 -5.65 -30.10 -20.77
C THR A 53 -7.02 -30.77 -20.85
N LEU A 54 -7.99 -29.97 -21.28
CA LEU A 54 -9.24 -30.35 -21.94
C LEU A 54 -9.35 -29.44 -23.20
N PRO A 55 -10.15 -29.76 -24.23
CA PRO A 55 -11.04 -30.92 -24.38
C PRO A 55 -10.81 -31.69 -25.71
N THR A 56 -11.56 -32.79 -25.91
CA THR A 56 -12.36 -33.04 -27.13
C THR A 56 -13.33 -34.19 -26.85
N ALA A 57 -14.57 -34.09 -27.32
CA ALA A 57 -15.61 -35.08 -27.06
C ALA A 57 -15.57 -36.26 -28.04
N VAL A 58 -15.71 -37.47 -27.50
CA VAL A 58 -16.28 -38.64 -28.19
C VAL A 58 -17.34 -39.22 -27.26
N VAL A 59 -18.51 -39.58 -27.80
CA VAL A 59 -19.61 -40.18 -27.03
C VAL A 59 -19.74 -41.66 -27.43
N PRO A 60 -19.34 -42.61 -26.57
CA PRO A 60 -19.80 -43.99 -26.62
C PRO A 60 -21.12 -44.10 -25.86
N ASN A 61 -22.13 -44.70 -26.49
CA ASN A 61 -23.43 -44.94 -25.90
C ASN A 61 -23.34 -45.90 -24.69
N VAL A 62 -23.58 -45.41 -23.47
CA VAL A 62 -23.57 -46.22 -22.25
C VAL A 62 -24.94 -46.90 -22.09
N PRO A 63 -25.03 -48.24 -21.95
CA PRO A 63 -26.28 -48.92 -21.64
C PRO A 63 -26.84 -48.44 -20.29
N ASN A 64 -28.17 -48.36 -20.16
CA ASN A 64 -28.83 -47.98 -18.90
C ASN A 64 -28.32 -48.80 -17.71
N LEU A 65 -27.53 -48.16 -16.85
CA LEU A 65 -27.36 -48.63 -15.47
C LEU A 65 -28.70 -48.42 -14.74
N PRO A 66 -29.16 -49.38 -13.91
CA PRO A 66 -30.40 -49.23 -13.17
C PRO A 66 -30.28 -48.05 -12.20
N VAL A 67 -31.35 -47.26 -12.09
CA VAL A 67 -31.45 -46.19 -11.10
C VAL A 67 -31.36 -46.82 -9.71
N VAL A 68 -30.28 -46.51 -8.98
CA VAL A 68 -30.13 -46.91 -7.58
C VAL A 68 -31.17 -46.16 -6.76
N ALA A 69 -32.15 -46.89 -6.25
CA ALA A 69 -33.16 -46.35 -5.34
C ALA A 69 -32.48 -45.85 -4.04
N PRO A 70 -33.05 -44.86 -3.33
CA PRO A 70 -32.54 -44.47 -2.03
C PRO A 70 -32.57 -45.67 -1.08
N VAL A 71 -31.38 -46.12 -0.66
CA VAL A 71 -31.23 -47.20 0.30
C VAL A 71 -31.69 -46.67 1.66
N ASN A 72 -32.71 -47.31 2.25
CA ASN A 72 -33.15 -46.97 3.60
C ASN A 72 -32.02 -47.27 4.61
N VAL A 73 -31.99 -46.52 5.72
CA VAL A 73 -31.01 -46.70 6.82
C VAL A 73 -31.39 -47.89 7.71
N ALA A 74 -31.81 -49.00 7.09
CA ALA A 74 -32.19 -50.25 7.73
C ALA A 74 -31.47 -51.40 7.00
N ASP A 75 -31.08 -52.43 7.76
CA ASP A 75 -30.43 -53.65 7.28
C ASP A 75 -29.01 -53.49 6.71
N TRP A 76 -28.18 -52.64 7.35
CA TRP A 76 -26.73 -52.88 7.32
C TRP A 76 -26.41 -54.22 8.03
N PRO A 77 -25.51 -55.07 7.50
CA PRO A 77 -25.20 -56.35 8.13
C PRO A 77 -24.60 -56.23 9.55
N VAL A 78 -25.14 -57.00 10.49
CA VAL A 78 -24.76 -56.98 11.92
C VAL A 78 -23.26 -57.22 12.17
N TRP A 79 -22.58 -57.94 11.28
CA TRP A 79 -21.13 -58.17 11.35
C TRP A 79 -20.27 -56.93 11.09
N LEU A 80 -20.84 -55.78 10.70
CA LEU A 80 -20.11 -54.52 10.60
C LEU A 80 -19.98 -53.82 11.96
N ASP A 81 -20.91 -54.06 12.90
CA ASP A 81 -20.90 -53.45 14.22
C ASP A 81 -20.04 -54.24 15.23
N ASP A 82 -19.97 -55.57 15.08
CA ASP A 82 -19.24 -56.50 15.95
C ASP A 82 -17.98 -57.08 15.27
N GLU A 83 -16.82 -56.90 15.89
CA GLU A 83 -15.52 -57.38 15.41
C GLU A 83 -15.43 -58.92 15.41
N SER A 84 -16.07 -59.64 16.34
CA SER A 84 -15.99 -61.11 16.32
C SER A 84 -16.75 -61.69 15.13
N LEU A 85 -17.94 -61.15 14.83
CA LEU A 85 -18.71 -61.56 13.66
C LEU A 85 -18.00 -61.18 12.35
N LEU A 86 -17.27 -60.06 12.32
CA LEU A 86 -16.42 -59.70 11.17
C LEU A 86 -15.27 -60.69 10.96
N ARG A 87 -14.65 -61.19 12.04
CA ARG A 87 -13.59 -62.20 11.98
C ARG A 87 -14.12 -63.55 11.49
N ASP A 88 -15.27 -63.98 12.00
CA ASP A 88 -15.93 -65.22 11.57
C ASP A 88 -16.33 -65.15 10.09
N GLU A 89 -16.90 -64.02 9.64
CA GLU A 89 -17.13 -63.73 8.21
C GLU A 89 -15.83 -63.76 7.41
N GLY A 90 -14.72 -63.22 7.94
CA GLY A 90 -13.38 -63.34 7.36
C GLY A 90 -12.95 -64.79 7.15
N VAL A 91 -13.12 -65.64 8.16
CA VAL A 91 -12.82 -67.09 8.07
C VAL A 91 -13.71 -67.77 7.03
N ILE A 92 -15.03 -67.56 7.08
CA ILE A 92 -16.01 -68.16 6.16
C ILE A 92 -15.71 -67.76 4.72
N PHE A 93 -15.45 -66.47 4.45
CA PHE A 93 -15.11 -65.99 3.11
C PHE A 93 -13.71 -66.47 2.66
N GLY A 94 -12.76 -66.67 3.58
CA GLY A 94 -11.42 -67.22 3.30
C GLY A 94 -11.43 -68.70 2.95
N LEU A 95 -12.31 -69.49 3.57
CA LEU A 95 -12.61 -70.86 3.17
C LEU A 95 -13.32 -70.90 1.81
N SER A 96 -14.16 -69.91 1.49
CA SER A 96 -14.80 -69.81 0.17
C SER A 96 -13.79 -69.53 -0.97
N SER A 97 -14.16 -69.85 -2.22
CA SER A 97 -13.35 -69.53 -3.40
C SER A 97 -13.34 -68.03 -3.77
N SER A 98 -14.11 -67.19 -3.07
CA SER A 98 -14.31 -65.77 -3.37
C SER A 98 -13.06 -64.89 -3.19
N LYS A 99 -13.18 -63.62 -3.56
CA LYS A 99 -12.20 -62.56 -3.30
C LYS A 99 -12.63 -61.72 -2.10
N PRO A 100 -11.70 -61.10 -1.35
CA PRO A 100 -12.05 -60.25 -0.21
C PRO A 100 -12.61 -58.89 -0.65
N ASP A 101 -12.33 -58.47 -1.89
CA ASP A 101 -12.59 -57.15 -2.47
C ASP A 101 -14.03 -56.64 -2.24
N GLU A 102 -15.03 -57.51 -2.36
CA GLU A 102 -16.46 -57.18 -2.21
C GLU A 102 -16.85 -56.86 -0.76
N LYS A 103 -16.39 -57.67 0.20
CA LYS A 103 -16.59 -57.42 1.64
C LYS A 103 -15.81 -56.19 2.10
N VAL A 104 -14.57 -56.01 1.62
CA VAL A 104 -13.76 -54.81 1.89
C VAL A 104 -14.41 -53.55 1.31
N ALA A 105 -15.03 -53.63 0.12
CA ALA A 105 -15.81 -52.53 -0.43
C ALA A 105 -17.05 -52.22 0.44
N MET A 106 -17.78 -53.23 0.91
CA MET A 106 -18.93 -53.05 1.79
C MET A 106 -18.56 -52.34 3.12
N ILE A 107 -17.45 -52.72 3.76
CA ILE A 107 -16.92 -52.02 4.95
C ILE A 107 -16.61 -50.56 4.62
N ARG A 108 -15.97 -50.29 3.48
CA ARG A 108 -15.68 -48.90 3.03
C ARG A 108 -16.95 -48.09 2.81
N THR A 109 -18.00 -48.66 2.20
CA THR A 109 -19.26 -47.96 1.95
C THR A 109 -20.03 -47.66 3.24
N TYR A 110 -20.08 -48.60 4.20
CA TYR A 110 -20.66 -48.34 5.54
C TYR A 110 -19.96 -47.15 6.21
N PHE A 111 -18.62 -47.15 6.26
CA PHE A 111 -17.88 -46.07 6.90
C PHE A 111 -17.94 -44.75 6.14
N ALA A 112 -18.05 -44.76 4.80
CA ALA A 112 -18.27 -43.56 4.00
C ALA A 112 -19.65 -42.93 4.26
N HIS A 113 -20.70 -43.74 4.46
CA HIS A 113 -22.00 -43.22 4.91
C HIS A 113 -21.90 -42.66 6.34
N GLN A 114 -21.09 -43.27 7.22
CA GLN A 114 -20.91 -42.80 8.59
C GLN A 114 -20.03 -41.53 8.70
N SER A 115 -19.11 -41.31 7.75
CA SER A 115 -18.23 -40.12 7.74
C SER A 115 -18.80 -38.94 6.95
N ALA A 116 -19.76 -39.15 6.04
CA ALA A 116 -20.29 -38.11 5.15
C ALA A 116 -20.75 -36.81 5.86
N ASP A 117 -21.47 -36.91 6.99
CA ASP A 117 -21.90 -35.73 7.75
C ASP A 117 -20.72 -35.01 8.42
N LEU A 118 -19.72 -35.75 8.93
CA LEU A 118 -18.51 -35.18 9.54
C LEU A 118 -17.56 -34.58 8.50
N GLU A 119 -17.43 -35.19 7.32
CA GLU A 119 -16.71 -34.63 6.18
C GLU A 119 -17.32 -33.29 5.75
N ARG A 120 -18.66 -33.20 5.77
CA ARG A 120 -19.39 -31.96 5.50
C ARG A 120 -19.24 -30.90 6.59
N GLU A 121 -19.22 -31.27 7.87
CA GLU A 121 -18.92 -30.33 8.96
C GLU A 121 -17.48 -29.80 8.86
N VAL A 122 -16.51 -30.65 8.52
CA VAL A 122 -15.12 -30.26 8.28
C VAL A 122 -15.01 -29.29 7.11
N GLU A 123 -15.65 -29.58 5.98
CA GLU A 123 -15.69 -28.70 4.80
C GLU A 123 -16.30 -27.33 5.14
N GLN A 124 -17.50 -27.30 5.76
CA GLN A 124 -18.19 -26.05 6.11
C GLN A 124 -17.42 -25.18 7.13
N HIS A 125 -16.79 -25.81 8.14
CA HIS A 125 -15.94 -25.07 9.07
C HIS A 125 -14.64 -24.59 8.42
N GLY A 126 -14.06 -25.37 7.49
CA GLY A 126 -12.89 -25.00 6.70
C GLY A 126 -13.15 -23.80 5.79
N GLU A 127 -14.22 -23.87 4.97
CA GLU A 127 -14.69 -22.76 4.12
C GLU A 127 -14.90 -21.49 4.94
N ARG A 128 -15.61 -21.57 6.08
CA ARG A 128 -15.88 -20.40 6.92
C ARG A 128 -14.61 -19.82 7.55
N ILE A 129 -13.63 -20.65 7.92
CA ILE A 129 -12.32 -20.17 8.38
C ILE A 129 -11.54 -19.49 7.25
N GLN A 130 -11.61 -20.00 6.02
CA GLN A 130 -10.99 -19.39 4.84
C GLN A 130 -11.63 -18.03 4.50
N GLU A 131 -12.96 -17.93 4.53
CA GLU A 131 -13.71 -16.68 4.36
C GLU A 131 -13.30 -15.63 5.40
N LEU A 132 -13.24 -16.01 6.68
CA LEU A 132 -12.78 -15.14 7.77
C LEU A 132 -11.33 -14.68 7.58
N ASN A 133 -10.44 -15.54 7.09
CA ASN A 133 -9.05 -15.15 6.76
C ASN A 133 -9.00 -14.09 5.65
N LEU A 134 -9.78 -14.26 4.58
CA LEU A 134 -9.85 -13.30 3.47
C LEU A 134 -10.37 -11.93 3.93
N PHE A 135 -11.34 -11.88 4.83
CA PHE A 135 -11.80 -10.60 5.41
C PHE A 135 -10.79 -9.95 6.36
N ILE A 136 -9.99 -10.75 7.08
CA ILE A 136 -8.87 -10.23 7.89
C ILE A 136 -7.81 -9.62 6.96
N GLU A 137 -7.36 -10.37 5.94
CA GLU A 137 -6.36 -9.93 4.96
C GLU A 137 -6.77 -8.65 4.23
N GLN A 138 -8.03 -8.54 3.79
CA GLN A 138 -8.57 -7.34 3.14
C GLN A 138 -8.53 -6.10 4.05
N LYS A 139 -8.75 -6.27 5.37
CA LYS A 139 -8.71 -5.18 6.34
C LYS A 139 -7.27 -4.82 6.74
N GLU A 140 -6.39 -5.80 6.88
CA GLU A 140 -4.96 -5.60 7.16
C GLU A 140 -4.28 -4.85 6.00
N ASN A 141 -4.55 -5.23 4.74
CA ASN A 141 -4.12 -4.50 3.56
C ASN A 141 -4.64 -3.04 3.54
N ARG A 142 -5.89 -2.78 3.96
CA ARG A 142 -6.42 -1.41 4.07
C ARG A 142 -5.74 -0.61 5.16
N ILE A 143 -5.40 -1.21 6.30
CA ILE A 143 -4.61 -0.56 7.36
C ILE A 143 -3.22 -0.16 6.84
N GLU A 144 -2.57 -1.01 6.04
CA GLU A 144 -1.29 -0.65 5.41
C GLU A 144 -1.43 0.47 4.37
N GLU A 145 -2.51 0.48 3.58
CA GLU A 145 -2.85 1.56 2.64
C GLU A 145 -3.06 2.91 3.36
N LEU A 146 -3.69 2.90 4.55
CA LEU A 146 -3.88 4.09 5.38
C LEU A 146 -2.55 4.54 6.01
N LYS A 147 -1.75 3.60 6.53
CA LYS A 147 -0.44 3.88 7.15
C LYS A 147 0.57 4.45 6.14
N THR A 148 0.59 3.96 4.92
CA THR A 148 1.43 4.50 3.84
C THR A 148 0.96 5.90 3.39
N LYS A 149 -0.35 6.16 3.35
CA LYS A 149 -0.90 7.52 3.16
C LYS A 149 -0.52 8.47 4.30
N LYS A 150 -0.56 8.01 5.55
CA LYS A 150 -0.11 8.78 6.72
C LYS A 150 1.37 9.16 6.59
N ASN A 151 2.25 8.18 6.38
CA ASN A 151 3.68 8.41 6.22
C ASN A 151 4.00 9.38 5.07
N THR A 152 3.34 9.24 3.92
CA THR A 152 3.54 10.12 2.75
C THR A 152 2.90 11.50 2.88
N LEU A 153 1.94 11.68 3.79
CA LEU A 153 1.43 13.00 4.16
C LEU A 153 2.34 13.67 5.19
N GLU A 154 2.82 12.94 6.20
CA GLU A 154 3.80 13.43 7.18
C GLU A 154 5.09 13.90 6.51
N SER A 155 5.63 13.10 5.57
CA SER A 155 6.86 13.42 4.82
C SER A 155 6.73 14.61 3.86
N ARG A 156 5.52 15.11 3.58
CA ARG A 156 5.34 16.41 2.91
C ARG A 156 5.62 17.52 3.90
N GLN A 157 6.88 17.90 4.04
CA GLN A 157 7.26 19.07 4.81
C GLN A 157 6.94 20.35 4.02
N ALA A 158 6.61 21.45 4.71
CA ALA A 158 6.38 22.73 4.06
C ALA A 158 7.73 23.33 3.62
N GLU A 159 8.06 23.23 2.33
CA GLU A 159 9.28 23.80 1.76
C GLU A 159 9.22 25.34 1.83
N GLY A 160 9.96 25.92 2.78
CA GLY A 160 10.00 27.36 2.98
C GLY A 160 10.59 27.76 4.33
N GLU A 161 11.91 27.95 4.38
CA GLU A 161 12.58 28.51 5.55
C GLU A 161 11.97 29.88 5.92
N HIS A 162 11.51 30.03 7.17
CA HIS A 162 10.66 31.15 7.57
C HIS A 162 11.43 32.47 7.73
N GLN A 163 11.74 33.12 6.61
CA GLN A 163 12.40 34.44 6.58
C GLN A 163 11.43 35.62 6.83
N LEU A 164 10.12 35.35 6.99
CA LEU A 164 9.05 36.26 7.39
C LEU A 164 9.44 37.37 8.41
N PRO A 165 10.04 37.09 9.59
CA PRO A 165 10.38 38.14 10.55
C PRO A 165 11.43 39.11 9.99
N ARG A 166 12.34 38.64 9.12
CA ARG A 166 13.35 39.46 8.46
C ARG A 166 12.75 40.33 7.36
N THR A 167 11.84 39.78 6.54
CA THR A 167 11.16 40.55 5.49
C THR A 167 10.18 41.57 6.06
N VAL A 168 9.49 41.26 7.18
CA VAL A 168 8.66 42.23 7.93
C VAL A 168 9.51 43.35 8.56
N VAL A 169 10.64 43.06 9.23
CA VAL A 169 11.51 44.10 9.78
C VAL A 169 12.09 45.00 8.67
N GLY A 170 12.48 44.40 7.53
CA GLY A 170 12.91 45.15 6.35
C GLY A 170 11.81 46.06 5.78
N LEU A 171 10.56 45.60 5.74
CA LEU A 171 9.40 46.38 5.32
C LEU A 171 9.13 47.57 6.26
N VAL A 172 9.17 47.33 7.58
CA VAL A 172 8.97 48.40 8.58
C VAL A 172 10.07 49.46 8.47
N PHE A 173 11.32 49.05 8.26
CA PHE A 173 12.45 49.98 8.10
C PHE A 173 12.37 50.77 6.79
N SER A 174 11.98 50.16 5.67
CA SER A 174 11.77 50.90 4.41
C SER A 174 10.57 51.85 4.50
N ALA A 175 9.47 51.44 5.11
CA ALA A 175 8.32 52.31 5.37
C ALA A 175 8.69 53.52 6.26
N ALA A 176 9.50 53.32 7.30
CA ALA A 176 10.01 54.41 8.13
C ALA A 176 10.88 55.40 7.34
N MET A 177 11.76 54.92 6.46
CA MET A 177 12.54 55.78 5.56
C MET A 177 11.66 56.53 4.55
N CYS A 178 10.60 55.89 4.03
CA CYS A 178 9.61 56.55 3.18
C CYS A 178 8.91 57.72 3.90
N VAL A 179 8.43 57.51 5.13
CA VAL A 179 7.80 58.56 5.96
C VAL A 179 8.79 59.68 6.30
N GLY A 180 10.04 59.33 6.66
CA GLY A 180 11.09 60.32 6.92
C GLY A 180 11.43 61.19 5.70
N ASN A 181 11.51 60.58 4.50
CA ASN A 181 11.73 61.30 3.25
C ASN A 181 10.56 62.24 2.92
N TYR A 182 9.31 61.80 3.12
CA TYR A 182 8.13 62.66 2.94
C TYR A 182 8.20 63.92 3.82
N TYR A 183 8.44 63.78 5.13
CA TYR A 183 8.50 64.94 6.03
C TYR A 183 9.65 65.90 5.70
N LEU A 184 10.81 65.37 5.25
CA LEU A 184 11.94 66.19 4.84
C LEU A 184 11.62 67.01 3.58
N ILE A 185 10.87 66.42 2.63
CA ILE A 185 10.34 67.13 1.45
C ILE A 185 9.26 68.15 1.86
N GLU A 186 8.35 67.82 2.79
CA GLU A 186 7.34 68.78 3.26
C GLU A 186 7.97 70.00 3.92
N ASP A 187 8.92 69.82 4.84
CA ASP A 187 9.55 70.91 5.59
C ASP A 187 10.35 71.86 4.67
N THR A 188 11.04 71.33 3.65
CA THR A 188 11.73 72.18 2.66
C THR A 188 10.79 72.97 1.73
N LEU A 189 9.54 72.51 1.53
CA LEU A 189 8.55 73.19 0.68
C LEU A 189 7.61 74.12 1.46
N ARG A 190 7.41 73.85 2.76
CA ARG A 190 6.54 74.60 3.67
C ARG A 190 6.75 76.13 3.71
N PRO A 191 7.97 76.68 3.70
CA PRO A 191 8.16 78.13 3.73
C PRO A 191 7.93 78.83 2.37
N LEU A 192 7.66 78.07 1.30
CA LEU A 192 7.47 78.59 -0.07
C LEU A 192 6.04 78.39 -0.60
N TYR A 193 5.30 77.40 -0.07
CA TYR A 193 3.95 77.07 -0.52
C TYR A 193 3.00 76.85 0.66
N GLY A 194 1.91 77.62 0.74
CA GLY A 194 0.88 77.47 1.78
C GLY A 194 0.17 76.11 1.76
N ASN A 195 0.15 75.42 0.61
CA ASN A 195 -0.35 74.05 0.44
C ASN A 195 0.82 73.07 0.14
N SER A 196 1.93 73.17 0.87
CA SER A 196 3.13 72.36 0.66
C SER A 196 2.86 70.85 0.65
N GLN A 197 1.89 70.37 1.44
CA GLN A 197 1.57 68.94 1.59
C GLN A 197 1.26 68.23 0.28
N PHE A 198 0.38 68.78 -0.57
CA PHE A 198 0.04 68.17 -1.85
C PHE A 198 1.21 68.18 -2.84
N ILE A 199 2.05 69.22 -2.79
CA ILE A 199 3.26 69.33 -3.62
C ILE A 199 4.30 68.31 -3.14
N ALA A 200 4.49 68.18 -1.82
CA ALA A 200 5.38 67.21 -1.21
C ALA A 200 4.95 65.77 -1.54
N VAL A 201 3.64 65.46 -1.46
CA VAL A 201 3.10 64.16 -1.91
C VAL A 201 3.38 63.95 -3.40
N GLY A 202 3.10 64.94 -4.27
CA GLY A 202 3.35 64.82 -5.70
C GLY A 202 4.82 64.54 -6.05
N VAL A 203 5.75 65.30 -5.47
CA VAL A 203 7.20 65.13 -5.64
C VAL A 203 7.69 63.79 -5.08
N PHE A 204 7.18 63.39 -3.91
CA PHE A 204 7.51 62.12 -3.27
C PHE A 204 7.03 60.91 -4.08
N LEU A 205 5.79 60.94 -4.57
CA LEU A 205 5.24 59.89 -5.44
C LEU A 205 6.01 59.80 -6.77
N ALA A 206 6.32 60.94 -7.40
CA ALA A 206 7.09 60.98 -8.64
C ALA A 206 8.53 60.45 -8.46
N GLY A 207 9.16 60.77 -7.33
CA GLY A 207 10.51 60.28 -6.99
C GLY A 207 10.56 58.78 -6.64
N MET A 208 9.57 58.24 -5.93
CA MET A 208 9.56 56.82 -5.54
C MET A 208 8.95 55.87 -6.60
N PHE A 209 7.79 56.20 -7.16
CA PHE A 209 6.98 55.21 -7.90
C PHE A 209 7.27 55.13 -9.40
N ASN A 210 8.18 55.95 -9.93
CA ASN A 210 8.75 55.74 -11.26
C ASN A 210 9.50 54.38 -11.37
N LEU A 211 9.86 53.77 -10.23
CA LEU A 211 10.49 52.45 -10.15
C LEU A 211 9.53 51.26 -10.38
N PHE A 212 8.26 51.49 -10.76
CA PHE A 212 7.30 50.43 -11.13
C PHE A 212 7.57 49.74 -12.49
N GLY A 213 8.64 50.10 -13.19
CA GLY A 213 9.06 49.40 -14.41
C GLY A 213 9.23 47.90 -14.19
N ARG A 214 8.58 47.06 -15.00
CA ARG A 214 8.50 45.60 -14.81
C ARG A 214 9.84 44.85 -14.85
N VAL A 215 10.93 45.52 -15.20
CA VAL A 215 12.25 44.90 -15.40
C VAL A 215 13.26 45.58 -14.47
N SER A 216 13.21 45.21 -13.18
CA SER A 216 14.26 45.58 -12.22
C SER A 216 15.62 45.07 -12.72
N LEU A 217 16.64 45.93 -12.68
CA LEU A 217 18.03 45.62 -13.04
C LEU A 217 18.63 44.43 -12.24
N PHE A 218 17.97 44.00 -11.16
CA PHE A 218 18.40 42.90 -10.28
C PHE A 218 17.67 41.55 -10.51
N HIS A 219 16.84 41.42 -11.55
CA HIS A 219 16.13 40.17 -11.87
C HIS A 219 16.34 39.69 -13.32
N ASP A 220 17.22 40.34 -14.07
CA ASP A 220 17.38 40.15 -15.52
C ASP A 220 18.87 40.29 -15.91
N THR A 221 19.70 39.38 -15.39
CA THR A 221 21.17 39.41 -15.45
C THR A 221 21.75 39.28 -16.86
N ASP A 222 20.97 38.75 -17.81
CA ASP A 222 21.40 38.57 -19.21
C ASP A 222 21.04 39.78 -20.10
N SER A 223 20.32 40.77 -19.56
CA SER A 223 19.93 41.98 -20.32
C SER A 223 21.04 43.03 -20.31
N SER A 224 21.44 43.49 -21.51
CA SER A 224 22.48 44.52 -21.63
C SER A 224 22.00 45.86 -21.06
N VAL A 225 22.88 46.52 -20.29
CA VAL A 225 22.56 47.77 -19.56
C VAL A 225 22.42 48.94 -20.54
N SER A 226 21.24 49.06 -21.15
CA SER A 226 20.95 50.17 -22.05
C SER A 226 20.93 51.50 -21.27
N TRP A 227 21.67 52.50 -21.77
CA TRP A 227 21.72 53.85 -21.20
C TRP A 227 20.32 54.47 -21.04
N ARG A 228 19.39 54.11 -21.93
CA ARG A 228 17.97 54.47 -21.85
C ARG A 228 17.32 53.99 -20.54
N ARG A 229 17.52 52.74 -20.14
CA ARG A 229 16.97 52.15 -18.90
C ARG A 229 17.59 52.77 -17.65
N LEU A 230 18.87 53.16 -17.70
CA LEU A 230 19.51 53.93 -16.63
C LEU A 230 18.89 55.34 -16.49
N LEU A 231 18.69 56.05 -17.60
CA LEU A 231 18.00 57.34 -17.63
C LEU A 231 16.53 57.23 -17.15
N GLU A 232 15.85 56.15 -17.50
CA GLU A 232 14.46 55.88 -17.12
C GLU A 232 14.34 55.56 -15.62
N GLU A 233 15.24 54.77 -15.03
CA GLU A 233 15.27 54.50 -13.59
C GLU A 233 15.74 55.71 -12.75
N VAL A 234 16.74 56.47 -13.20
CA VAL A 234 17.42 57.50 -12.39
C VAL A 234 16.90 58.92 -12.66
N GLY A 235 16.39 59.20 -13.85
CA GLY A 235 16.04 60.55 -14.29
C GLY A 235 14.91 61.21 -13.48
N MET A 236 13.87 60.45 -13.11
CA MET A 236 12.77 60.97 -12.30
C MET A 236 13.14 61.18 -10.82
N PRO A 237 13.83 60.26 -10.13
CA PRO A 237 14.47 60.53 -8.84
C PRO A 237 15.39 61.77 -8.85
N LEU A 238 16.18 61.93 -9.91
CA LEU A 238 17.06 63.10 -10.08
C LEU A 238 16.26 64.40 -10.26
N ALA A 239 15.23 64.39 -11.10
CA ALA A 239 14.35 65.55 -11.33
C ALA A 239 13.60 65.96 -10.05
N ALA A 240 13.08 64.99 -9.29
CA ALA A 240 12.42 65.23 -8.00
C ALA A 240 13.39 65.81 -6.96
N ALA A 241 14.60 65.26 -6.85
CA ALA A 241 15.62 65.77 -5.93
C ALA A 241 16.15 67.16 -6.36
N LEU A 242 16.30 67.43 -7.66
CA LEU A 242 16.66 68.75 -8.19
C LEU A 242 15.56 69.79 -7.94
N PHE A 243 14.27 69.42 -8.04
CA PHE A 243 13.18 70.30 -7.66
C PHE A 243 13.29 70.72 -6.18
N VAL A 244 13.47 69.75 -5.27
CA VAL A 244 13.66 70.03 -3.83
C VAL A 244 14.91 70.91 -3.60
N PHE A 245 16.00 70.66 -4.31
CA PHE A 245 17.24 71.44 -4.23
C PHE A 245 17.07 72.91 -4.64
N VAL A 246 16.35 73.20 -5.73
CA VAL A 246 16.09 74.57 -6.19
C VAL A 246 15.28 75.37 -5.16
N GLN A 247 14.40 74.71 -4.42
CA GLN A 247 13.66 75.34 -3.31
C GLN A 247 14.55 75.49 -2.06
N ALA A 248 15.34 74.47 -1.72
CA ALA A 248 16.27 74.52 -0.58
C ALA A 248 17.36 75.61 -0.73
N LEU A 249 17.82 75.90 -1.96
CA LEU A 249 18.77 76.98 -2.25
C LEU A 249 18.26 78.39 -1.91
N GLN A 250 16.94 78.59 -1.88
CA GLN A 250 16.33 79.88 -1.51
C GLN A 250 16.27 80.07 0.02
N GLN A 251 16.41 78.98 0.78
CA GLN A 251 16.17 78.91 2.23
C GLN A 251 17.45 78.65 3.04
N GLN A 252 18.44 77.99 2.44
CA GLN A 252 19.62 77.46 3.14
C GLN A 252 20.93 77.77 2.39
N PRO A 253 22.08 77.89 3.10
CA PRO A 253 23.37 78.05 2.46
C PRO A 253 23.69 76.87 1.52
N VAL A 254 24.29 77.16 0.37
CA VAL A 254 24.50 76.24 -0.76
C VAL A 254 25.01 74.85 -0.33
N LEU A 255 25.97 74.78 0.60
CA LEU A 255 26.53 73.52 1.10
C LEU A 255 25.48 72.61 1.77
N ARG A 256 24.50 73.16 2.50
CA ARG A 256 23.38 72.39 3.07
C ARG A 256 22.39 71.95 1.99
N ALA A 257 22.08 72.83 1.03
CA ALA A 257 21.20 72.48 -0.08
C ALA A 257 21.81 71.34 -0.93
N VAL A 258 23.11 71.37 -1.22
CA VAL A 258 23.82 70.30 -1.96
C VAL A 258 23.84 68.99 -1.15
N ALA A 259 24.06 69.04 0.16
CA ALA A 259 23.96 67.85 1.00
C ALA A 259 22.55 67.24 0.98
N LEU A 260 21.52 68.10 1.01
CA LEU A 260 20.11 67.70 0.96
C LEU A 260 19.73 67.09 -0.41
N LEU A 261 20.18 67.68 -1.52
CA LEU A 261 20.05 67.12 -2.87
C LEU A 261 20.57 65.68 -2.93
N ILE A 262 21.80 65.46 -2.47
CA ILE A 262 22.46 64.15 -2.49
C ILE A 262 21.69 63.15 -1.61
N PHE A 263 21.28 63.58 -0.40
CA PHE A 263 20.56 62.72 0.55
C PHE A 263 19.17 62.31 0.04
N VAL A 264 18.35 63.25 -0.45
CA VAL A 264 17.01 62.98 -1.00
C VAL A 264 17.10 62.12 -2.27
N PHE A 265 18.08 62.36 -3.14
CA PHE A 265 18.33 61.54 -4.32
C PHE A 265 18.64 60.08 -3.96
N PHE A 266 19.54 59.83 -3.00
CA PHE A 266 19.80 58.48 -2.53
C PHE A 266 18.59 57.85 -1.81
N LEU A 267 17.82 58.63 -1.03
CA LEU A 267 16.59 58.13 -0.42
C LEU A 267 15.56 57.67 -1.46
N PHE A 268 15.35 58.41 -2.56
CA PHE A 268 14.47 57.96 -3.63
C PHE A 268 14.95 56.65 -4.28
N LEU A 269 16.24 56.54 -4.60
CA LEU A 269 16.81 55.34 -5.22
C LEU A 269 16.76 54.10 -4.31
N PHE A 270 17.04 54.26 -3.00
CA PHE A 270 17.06 53.14 -2.06
C PHE A 270 15.68 52.79 -1.51
N ALA A 271 14.90 53.76 -1.02
CA ALA A 271 13.65 53.48 -0.32
C ALA A 271 12.61 52.84 -1.25
N GLY A 272 12.48 53.33 -2.49
CA GLY A 272 11.57 52.75 -3.49
C GLY A 272 11.92 51.30 -3.83
N LYS A 273 13.20 51.01 -4.10
CA LYS A 273 13.67 49.64 -4.43
C LYS A 273 13.56 48.69 -3.23
N LEU A 274 13.92 49.13 -2.02
CA LEU A 274 13.81 48.32 -0.80
C LEU A 274 12.35 48.02 -0.45
N LEU A 275 11.46 49.01 -0.51
CA LEU A 275 10.03 48.82 -0.23
C LEU A 275 9.39 47.87 -1.24
N LEU A 276 9.66 48.02 -2.54
CA LEU A 276 9.09 47.13 -3.56
C LEU A 276 9.60 45.70 -3.42
N SER A 277 10.91 45.52 -3.19
CA SER A 277 11.55 44.20 -3.00
C SER A 277 11.01 43.48 -1.75
N ASN A 278 10.88 44.20 -0.63
CA ASN A 278 10.33 43.64 0.60
C ASN A 278 8.84 43.28 0.46
N ILE A 279 8.06 44.01 -0.36
CA ILE A 279 6.66 43.65 -0.68
C ILE A 279 6.58 42.41 -1.57
N THR A 280 7.43 42.25 -2.58
CA THR A 280 7.41 41.05 -3.45
C THR A 280 7.85 39.81 -2.70
N LEU A 281 8.87 39.90 -1.85
CA LEU A 281 9.27 38.84 -0.93
C LEU A 281 8.15 38.51 0.06
N LEU A 282 7.62 39.50 0.79
CA LEU A 282 6.53 39.29 1.75
C LEU A 282 5.28 38.66 1.11
N ARG A 283 4.95 39.00 -0.15
CA ARG A 283 3.84 38.37 -0.88
C ARG A 283 4.12 36.88 -1.15
N ASN A 284 5.37 36.52 -1.44
CA ASN A 284 5.76 35.13 -1.66
C ASN A 284 5.78 34.36 -0.33
N ASP A 285 6.42 34.91 0.70
CA ASP A 285 6.48 34.35 2.05
C ASP A 285 5.07 34.12 2.63
N LEU A 286 4.16 35.09 2.48
CA LEU A 286 2.76 34.99 2.93
C LEU A 286 2.00 33.91 2.18
N ARG A 287 2.26 33.72 0.87
CA ARG A 287 1.65 32.64 0.08
C ARG A 287 2.14 31.27 0.56
N ILE A 288 3.44 31.13 0.80
CA ILE A 288 4.05 29.91 1.35
C ILE A 288 3.47 29.61 2.74
N TRP A 289 3.42 30.61 3.62
CA TRP A 289 2.85 30.48 4.97
C TRP A 289 1.37 30.10 4.96
N LEU A 290 0.55 30.74 4.13
CA LEU A 290 -0.87 30.40 4.00
C LEU A 290 -1.06 28.95 3.52
N THR A 291 -0.26 28.54 2.54
CA THR A 291 -0.29 27.17 1.98
C THR A 291 0.19 26.14 3.01
N GLY A 292 1.27 26.44 3.73
CA GLY A 292 1.79 25.61 4.82
C GLY A 292 0.76 25.44 5.94
N ARG A 293 0.10 26.52 6.37
CA ARG A 293 -0.96 26.46 7.38
C ARG A 293 -2.17 25.64 6.94
N SER A 294 -2.60 25.75 5.67
CA SER A 294 -3.66 24.86 5.14
C SER A 294 -3.22 23.40 5.07
N LEU A 295 -1.94 23.14 4.80
CA LEU A 295 -1.35 21.80 4.77
C LEU A 295 -1.18 21.21 6.18
N GLU A 296 -0.97 22.04 7.21
CA GLU A 296 -0.98 21.61 8.61
C GLU A 296 -2.39 21.22 9.09
N THR A 297 -3.43 21.98 8.73
CA THR A 297 -4.83 21.58 9.02
C THR A 297 -5.25 20.36 8.20
N GLU A 298 -4.87 20.30 6.92
CA GLU A 298 -5.12 19.10 6.09
C GLU A 298 -4.39 17.87 6.64
N LYS A 299 -3.21 18.05 7.26
CA LYS A 299 -2.51 17.01 8.01
C LYS A 299 -3.33 16.55 9.21
N THR A 300 -3.63 17.42 10.17
CA THR A 300 -4.31 17.03 11.42
C THR A 300 -5.62 16.32 11.16
N ASP A 301 -6.44 16.85 10.25
CA ASP A 301 -7.79 16.36 10.02
C ASP A 301 -7.76 15.00 9.31
N LYS A 302 -6.81 14.79 8.38
CA LYS A 302 -6.65 13.51 7.68
C LYS A 302 -5.94 12.45 8.53
N THR A 303 -4.91 12.80 9.30
CA THR A 303 -4.25 11.83 10.16
C THR A 303 -5.18 11.35 11.26
N GLN A 304 -5.98 12.24 11.88
CA GLN A 304 -7.00 11.83 12.83
C GLN A 304 -8.03 10.90 12.18
N ASN A 305 -8.62 11.28 11.04
CA ASN A 305 -9.60 10.43 10.35
C ASN A 305 -9.01 9.05 9.94
N TRP A 306 -7.75 8.99 9.51
CA TRP A 306 -7.09 7.72 9.17
C TRP A 306 -6.72 6.89 10.40
N ASP A 307 -6.39 7.50 11.54
CA ASP A 307 -6.16 6.80 12.81
C ASP A 307 -7.48 6.25 13.38
N GLU A 308 -8.58 6.99 13.24
CA GLU A 308 -9.94 6.53 13.58
C GLU A 308 -10.38 5.37 12.67
N GLU A 309 -10.22 5.48 11.35
CA GLU A 309 -10.50 4.39 10.38
C GLU A 309 -9.63 3.15 10.67
N THR A 310 -8.34 3.34 10.97
CA THR A 310 -7.41 2.26 11.34
C THR A 310 -7.84 1.56 12.63
N THR A 311 -8.25 2.32 13.65
CA THR A 311 -8.73 1.78 14.93
C THR A 311 -10.04 1.00 14.74
N GLN A 312 -10.95 1.51 13.90
CA GLN A 312 -12.20 0.81 13.57
C GLN A 312 -11.93 -0.51 12.81
N LEU A 313 -11.01 -0.52 11.85
CA LEU A 313 -10.61 -1.72 11.12
C LEU A 313 -9.92 -2.74 12.01
N GLN A 314 -9.05 -2.31 12.94
CA GLN A 314 -8.40 -3.19 13.91
C GLN A 314 -9.43 -3.89 14.82
N ASN A 315 -10.40 -3.15 15.35
CA ASN A 315 -11.48 -3.71 16.15
C ASN A 315 -12.30 -4.77 15.37
N GLN A 316 -12.56 -4.53 14.08
CA GLN A 316 -13.25 -5.51 13.20
C GLN A 316 -12.38 -6.74 12.90
N ILE A 317 -11.08 -6.58 12.74
CA ILE A 317 -10.13 -7.71 12.58
C ILE A 317 -10.15 -8.58 13.84
N ASP A 318 -10.12 -7.96 15.03
CA ASP A 318 -10.09 -8.71 16.28
C ASP A 318 -11.44 -9.39 16.59
N GLU A 319 -12.58 -8.81 16.17
CA GLU A 319 -13.87 -9.52 16.16
C GLU A 319 -13.83 -10.76 15.24
N LEU A 320 -13.34 -10.63 14.00
CA LEU A 320 -13.20 -11.75 13.07
C LEU A 320 -12.24 -12.84 13.60
N ARG A 321 -11.17 -12.45 14.30
CA ARG A 321 -10.25 -13.37 14.98
C ARG A 321 -10.94 -14.12 16.13
N VAL A 322 -11.81 -13.47 16.90
CA VAL A 322 -12.65 -14.12 17.92
C VAL A 322 -13.67 -15.09 17.29
N GLN A 323 -14.35 -14.71 16.21
CA GLN A 323 -15.25 -15.60 15.47
C GLN A 323 -14.49 -16.87 14.98
N LYS A 324 -13.31 -16.69 14.38
CA LYS A 324 -12.42 -17.80 13.96
C LYS A 324 -12.00 -18.69 15.14
N TRP A 325 -11.67 -18.09 16.29
CA TRP A 325 -11.27 -18.81 17.50
C TRP A 325 -12.37 -19.70 18.10
N HIS A 326 -13.65 -19.34 17.89
CA HIS A 326 -14.77 -20.20 18.26
C HIS A 326 -15.01 -21.38 17.30
N ILE A 327 -14.67 -21.25 16.02
CA ILE A 327 -14.89 -22.28 14.99
C ILE A 327 -13.77 -23.32 14.96
N VAL A 328 -12.50 -22.93 15.16
CA VAL A 328 -11.36 -23.87 15.15
C VAL A 328 -11.55 -25.06 16.12
N PRO A 329 -12.02 -24.90 17.37
CA PRO A 329 -12.34 -26.02 18.25
C PRO A 329 -13.48 -26.92 17.79
N GLN A 330 -14.34 -26.47 16.87
CA GLN A 330 -15.41 -27.29 16.26
C GLN A 330 -14.82 -28.12 15.11
N LEU A 331 -14.08 -27.48 14.19
CA LEU A 331 -13.31 -28.15 13.13
C LEU A 331 -12.43 -29.28 13.70
N ASN A 332 -11.57 -28.96 14.68
CA ASN A 332 -10.66 -29.93 15.30
C ASN A 332 -11.40 -31.12 15.96
N ARG A 333 -12.68 -30.98 16.35
CA ARG A 333 -13.50 -32.08 16.88
C ARG A 333 -14.09 -32.94 15.78
N ALA A 334 -14.56 -32.32 14.68
CA ALA A 334 -15.07 -33.04 13.53
C ALA A 334 -13.94 -33.84 12.85
N GLU A 335 -12.78 -33.22 12.60
CA GLU A 335 -11.56 -33.87 12.09
C GLU A 335 -11.09 -35.03 12.96
N ALA A 336 -11.11 -34.87 14.29
CA ALA A 336 -10.74 -35.94 15.23
C ALA A 336 -11.75 -37.10 15.24
N GLN A 337 -13.04 -36.84 15.01
CA GLN A 337 -14.06 -37.89 14.87
C GLN A 337 -13.95 -38.61 13.53
N LEU A 338 -13.80 -37.87 12.43
CA LEU A 338 -13.56 -38.38 11.07
C LEU A 338 -12.31 -39.27 11.06
N THR A 339 -11.22 -38.83 11.70
CA THR A 339 -9.99 -39.62 11.87
C THR A 339 -10.23 -40.91 12.65
N ARG A 340 -11.02 -40.87 13.75
CA ARG A 340 -11.39 -42.07 14.51
C ARG A 340 -12.20 -43.06 13.68
N LEU A 341 -13.17 -42.60 12.88
CA LEU A 341 -13.93 -43.45 11.96
C LEU A 341 -13.03 -44.07 10.89
N ASN A 342 -12.14 -43.29 10.28
CA ASN A 342 -11.15 -43.80 9.33
C ASN A 342 -10.24 -44.87 9.96
N THR A 343 -9.72 -44.65 11.17
CA THR A 343 -8.91 -45.66 11.86
C THR A 343 -9.71 -46.90 12.25
N ARG A 344 -11.00 -46.78 12.63
CA ARG A 344 -11.87 -47.94 12.90
C ARG A 344 -12.15 -48.72 11.61
N ARG A 345 -12.46 -48.04 10.51
CA ARG A 345 -12.62 -48.65 9.17
C ARG A 345 -11.38 -49.47 8.80
N ASP A 346 -10.21 -48.85 8.89
CA ASP A 346 -8.96 -49.47 8.43
C ASP A 346 -8.52 -50.61 9.36
N MET A 347 -8.77 -50.51 10.67
CA MET A 347 -8.63 -51.60 11.63
C MET A 347 -9.53 -52.79 11.28
N LEU A 348 -10.82 -52.57 11.03
CA LEU A 348 -11.78 -53.61 10.69
C LEU A 348 -11.46 -54.28 9.34
N ILE A 349 -11.09 -53.49 8.32
CA ILE A 349 -10.58 -54.01 7.04
C ILE A 349 -9.35 -54.90 7.27
N LYS A 350 -8.39 -54.48 8.10
CA LYS A 350 -7.18 -55.28 8.36
C LYS A 350 -7.46 -56.54 9.17
N SER A 351 -8.39 -56.50 10.12
CA SER A 351 -8.84 -57.69 10.85
C SER A 351 -9.49 -58.70 9.89
N PHE A 352 -10.46 -58.28 9.09
CA PHE A 352 -11.10 -59.11 8.06
C PHE A 352 -10.08 -59.71 7.08
N GLU A 353 -9.16 -58.88 6.53
CA GLU A 353 -8.10 -59.35 5.64
C GLU A 353 -7.21 -60.41 6.31
N SER A 354 -6.82 -60.21 7.57
CA SER A 354 -5.93 -61.16 8.27
C SER A 354 -6.56 -62.54 8.48
N GLU A 355 -7.81 -62.61 8.93
CA GLU A 355 -8.52 -63.89 9.11
C GLU A 355 -8.83 -64.55 7.76
N PHE A 356 -9.21 -63.75 6.74
CA PHE A 356 -9.43 -64.23 5.38
C PHE A 356 -8.19 -64.91 4.79
N TRP A 357 -7.02 -64.27 4.87
CA TRP A 357 -5.78 -64.86 4.34
C TRP A 357 -5.32 -66.07 5.15
N LEU A 358 -5.51 -66.06 6.48
CA LEU A 358 -5.21 -67.20 7.34
C LEU A 358 -6.10 -68.41 7.00
N ALA A 359 -7.42 -68.22 6.94
CA ALA A 359 -8.37 -69.28 6.59
C ALA A 359 -8.14 -69.83 5.17
N ARG A 360 -7.80 -68.96 4.20
CA ARG A 360 -7.42 -69.37 2.85
C ARG A 360 -6.15 -70.24 2.85
N GLN A 361 -5.12 -69.84 3.60
CA GLN A 361 -3.87 -70.60 3.73
C GLN A 361 -4.06 -71.94 4.49
N LEU A 362 -5.06 -72.05 5.36
CA LEU A 362 -5.44 -73.29 6.02
C LEU A 362 -6.22 -74.21 5.07
N ARG A 363 -7.21 -73.69 4.34
CA ARG A 363 -7.95 -74.45 3.33
C ARG A 363 -7.03 -75.06 2.29
N ASP A 364 -6.06 -74.31 1.79
CA ASP A 364 -5.11 -74.77 0.77
C ASP A 364 -4.15 -75.88 1.29
N LYS A 365 -4.29 -76.30 2.56
CA LYS A 365 -3.64 -77.45 3.21
C LYS A 365 -4.61 -78.55 3.69
N LEU A 366 -5.93 -78.35 3.54
CA LEU A 366 -6.98 -79.26 4.01
C LEU A 366 -7.58 -80.08 2.85
N THR A 367 -8.13 -81.25 3.17
CA THR A 367 -8.79 -82.12 2.18
C THR A 367 -10.28 -81.76 2.06
N ASP A 368 -10.87 -81.88 0.86
CA ASP A 368 -12.29 -81.53 0.59
C ASP A 368 -13.30 -82.13 1.58
N GLN A 369 -13.05 -83.35 2.08
CA GLN A 369 -13.92 -83.98 3.09
C GLN A 369 -13.88 -83.26 4.44
N GLN A 370 -12.71 -82.74 4.84
CA GLN A 370 -12.53 -81.98 6.09
C GLN A 370 -13.15 -80.58 5.96
N ILE A 371 -12.99 -79.94 4.80
CA ILE A 371 -13.60 -78.63 4.50
C ILE A 371 -15.12 -78.72 4.65
N ARG A 372 -15.76 -79.76 4.11
CA ARG A 372 -17.21 -80.01 4.24
C ARG A 372 -17.68 -80.33 5.66
N GLN A 373 -16.83 -80.89 6.52
CA GLN A 373 -17.16 -81.13 7.93
C GLN A 373 -17.08 -79.85 8.76
N ILE A 374 -16.19 -78.92 8.40
CA ILE A 374 -16.07 -77.61 9.03
C ILE A 374 -17.22 -76.70 8.57
N SER A 375 -17.47 -76.63 7.26
CA SER A 375 -18.53 -75.79 6.67
C SER A 375 -19.96 -76.34 6.80
N GLY A 376 -20.15 -77.42 7.57
CA GLY A 376 -21.44 -78.09 7.78
C GLY A 376 -21.86 -78.18 9.25
N ASN A 377 -21.06 -77.60 10.16
CA ASN A 377 -21.31 -77.50 11.61
C ASN A 377 -21.30 -76.03 12.08
N ILE A 378 -21.43 -75.09 11.13
CA ILE A 378 -21.62 -73.64 11.30
C ILE A 378 -22.94 -73.30 10.60
#